data_AF-A0A850WRV4-F1
#
_entry.id   AF-A0A850WRV4-F1
#
_cell.length_a   1.000
_cell.length_b   1.000
_cell.length_c   1.000
_cell.angle_alpha   90.00
_cell.angle_beta   90.00
_cell.angle_gamma   90.00
#
_symmetry.space_group_name_H-M   'P 1'
#
loop_
_entity.id
_entity.type
_entity.pdbx_description
1 polymer ?
#
loop_
_entity_poly.entity_id
_entity_poly.type
_entity_poly.pdbx_seq_one_letter_code
_entity_poly.pdbx_strand_id
1 'polypeptide(L)'
;GQEKMSCNPRKENGTHVVLCELGNPMKAGARITVDMELSMSGLEDMDDAITFQLQLRSKNSPSPANVSVTVPVEVQAEMELRGNSLPATTVLPASWHRVEGSRQLEDLGIRVEHIYQVDCEPTAAGCSSLVSPLWCHLFVLPQLHNKGPSTVSGVTLRLAVPSQLGGHTLLYLLALSTEGGMSCTNPPNLNTEEV
;
A
#
# COMPACT_ATOMS: atom_id res chain seq x y z
N GLY A 1 -12.30 -21.61 39.50
CA GLY A 1 -13.06 -21.32 38.28
C GLY A 1 -13.13 -19.82 38.14
N GLN A 2 -12.78 -19.26 36.99
CA GLN A 2 -12.85 -17.82 36.76
C GLN A 2 -14.33 -17.44 36.66
N GLU A 3 -14.83 -16.73 37.66
CA GLU A 3 -16.22 -16.30 37.72
C GLU A 3 -16.44 -15.28 36.57
N LYS A 4 -17.26 -15.65 35.59
CA LYS A 4 -17.52 -14.82 34.41
C LYS A 4 -18.39 -13.64 34.84
N MET A 5 -17.83 -12.42 34.85
CA MET A 5 -18.61 -11.24 35.21
C MET A 5 -19.66 -10.92 34.13
N SER A 6 -20.78 -10.35 34.57
CA SER A 6 -21.87 -9.93 33.68
C SER A 6 -21.55 -8.56 33.08
N CYS A 7 -21.19 -8.53 31.79
CA CYS A 7 -20.97 -7.31 31.01
C CYS A 7 -21.98 -7.25 29.87
N ASN A 8 -22.68 -6.12 29.74
CA ASN A 8 -23.70 -5.90 28.74
C ASN A 8 -23.34 -4.69 27.86
N PRO A 9 -23.17 -4.87 26.54
CA PRO A 9 -22.99 -3.77 25.62
C PRO A 9 -24.30 -2.98 25.49
N ARG A 10 -24.20 -1.65 25.45
CA ARG A 10 -25.28 -0.67 25.34
C ARG A 10 -24.87 0.39 24.33
N LYS A 11 -25.84 0.98 23.65
CA LYS A 11 -25.63 2.19 22.86
C LYS A 11 -26.24 3.36 23.63
N GLU A 12 -25.42 4.32 24.03
CA GLU A 12 -25.83 5.50 24.78
C GLU A 12 -25.33 6.75 24.05
N ASN A 13 -26.24 7.68 23.75
CA ASN A 13 -25.94 8.94 23.05
C ASN A 13 -25.12 8.75 21.76
N GLY A 14 -25.37 7.67 21.03
CA GLY A 14 -24.64 7.33 19.79
C GLY A 14 -23.32 6.59 20.00
N THR A 15 -22.82 6.50 21.24
CA THR A 15 -21.59 5.77 21.60
C THR A 15 -21.88 4.35 22.08
N HIS A 16 -20.99 3.40 21.78
CA HIS A 16 -21.05 2.06 22.35
C HIS A 16 -20.37 2.07 23.72
N VAL A 17 -21.09 1.61 24.73
CA VAL A 17 -20.63 1.54 26.13
C VAL A 17 -20.82 0.10 26.61
N VAL A 18 -19.81 -0.45 27.29
CA VAL A 18 -19.93 -1.76 27.95
C VAL A 18 -20.13 -1.54 29.44
N LEU A 19 -21.26 -2.00 29.97
CA LEU A 19 -21.57 -1.91 31.39
C LEU A 19 -21.33 -3.25 32.06
N CYS A 20 -20.43 -3.26 33.04
CA CYS A 20 -20.05 -4.46 33.78
C CYS A 20 -20.50 -4.38 35.24
N GLU A 21 -21.19 -5.40 35.73
CA GLU A 21 -21.66 -5.46 37.12
C GLU A 21 -20.58 -6.00 38.06
N LEU A 22 -19.98 -5.12 38.85
CA LEU A 22 -18.86 -5.46 39.77
C LEU A 22 -19.32 -6.00 41.14
N GLY A 23 -20.62 -6.20 41.33
CA GLY A 23 -21.21 -6.72 42.57
C GLY A 23 -22.09 -5.69 43.31
N ASN A 24 -23.13 -6.19 43.97
CA ASN A 24 -24.11 -5.38 44.70
C ASN A 24 -24.39 -5.99 46.09
N PRO A 25 -23.75 -5.53 47.19
CA PRO A 25 -22.66 -4.54 47.22
C PRO A 25 -21.29 -5.16 46.93
N MET A 26 -20.38 -4.36 46.39
CA MET A 26 -18.95 -4.73 46.32
C MET A 26 -18.34 -4.70 47.72
N LYS A 27 -17.68 -5.79 48.14
CA LYS A 27 -17.10 -5.90 49.48
C LYS A 27 -15.89 -4.97 49.65
N ALA A 28 -15.70 -4.44 50.86
CA ALA A 28 -14.53 -3.62 51.18
C ALA A 28 -13.23 -4.43 50.99
N GLY A 29 -12.22 -3.81 50.36
CA GLY A 29 -10.95 -4.46 50.05
C GLY A 29 -10.99 -5.45 48.88
N ALA A 30 -12.14 -5.63 48.21
CA ALA A 30 -12.20 -6.44 46.99
C ALA A 30 -11.36 -5.82 45.87
N ARG A 31 -10.61 -6.65 45.15
CA ARG A 31 -9.86 -6.28 43.96
C ARG A 31 -10.38 -7.10 42.79
N ILE A 32 -10.90 -6.41 41.78
CA ILE A 32 -11.46 -7.03 40.58
C ILE A 32 -10.60 -6.57 39.40
N THR A 33 -10.16 -7.52 38.60
CA THR A 33 -9.48 -7.27 37.32
C THR A 33 -10.45 -7.61 36.20
N VAL A 34 -10.57 -6.71 35.23
CA VAL A 34 -11.42 -6.91 34.06
C VAL A 34 -10.51 -6.84 32.84
N ASP A 35 -10.42 -7.96 32.14
CA ASP A 35 -9.71 -8.05 30.87
C ASP A 35 -10.74 -7.98 29.74
N MET A 36 -10.55 -7.04 28.83
CA MET A 36 -11.46 -6.78 27.73
C MET A 36 -10.71 -6.85 26.40
N GLU A 37 -11.12 -7.80 25.56
CA GLU A 37 -10.61 -7.95 24.20
C GLU A 37 -11.49 -7.17 23.22
N LEU A 38 -10.86 -6.40 22.34
CA LEU A 38 -11.52 -5.51 21.40
C LEU A 38 -10.96 -5.73 20.00
N SER A 39 -11.84 -5.87 19.01
CA SER A 39 -11.49 -5.83 17.59
C SER A 39 -11.91 -4.49 17.00
N MET A 40 -10.98 -3.79 16.34
CA MET A 40 -11.20 -2.47 15.75
C MET A 40 -11.04 -2.56 14.22
N SER A 41 -11.88 -1.84 13.49
CA SER A 41 -11.88 -1.81 12.02
C SER A 41 -12.23 -0.41 11.53
N GLY A 42 -11.73 -0.02 10.36
CA GLY A 42 -12.06 1.28 9.74
C GLY A 42 -11.43 2.48 10.45
N LEU A 43 -10.14 2.37 10.79
CA LEU A 43 -9.37 3.47 11.42
C LEU A 43 -8.89 4.53 10.41
N GLU A 44 -9.34 4.46 9.15
CA GLU A 44 -8.86 5.28 8.04
C GLU A 44 -9.07 6.79 8.27
N ASP A 45 -10.17 7.16 8.93
CA ASP A 45 -10.55 8.55 9.24
C ASP A 45 -10.32 8.93 10.72
N MET A 46 -9.61 8.10 11.49
CA MET A 46 -9.34 8.40 12.90
C MET A 46 -8.09 9.28 13.08
N ASP A 47 -8.11 10.12 14.11
CA ASP A 47 -6.92 10.85 14.57
C ASP A 47 -5.81 9.88 15.02
N ASP A 48 -4.62 10.41 15.28
CA ASP A 48 -3.40 9.66 15.65
C ASP A 48 -3.52 8.77 16.91
N ALA A 49 -4.61 8.89 17.68
CA ALA A 49 -4.84 8.08 18.86
C ALA A 49 -6.31 7.87 19.19
N ILE A 50 -6.62 6.71 19.79
CA ILE A 50 -7.94 6.34 20.28
C ILE A 50 -7.97 6.46 21.79
N THR A 51 -8.99 7.11 22.34
CA THR A 51 -9.12 7.28 23.80
C THR A 51 -10.30 6.49 24.35
N PHE A 52 -10.00 5.56 25.26
CA PHE A 52 -10.97 4.80 26.02
C PHE A 52 -11.24 5.49 27.35
N GLN A 53 -12.51 5.80 27.61
CA GLN A 53 -12.95 6.40 28.87
C GLN A 53 -13.54 5.32 29.78
N LEU A 54 -12.94 5.13 30.96
CA LEU A 54 -13.41 4.20 31.97
C LEU A 54 -13.98 4.99 33.15
N GLN A 55 -15.15 4.57 33.62
CA GLN A 55 -15.84 5.23 34.71
C GLN A 55 -16.34 4.21 35.74
N LEU A 56 -15.94 4.39 37.00
CA LEU A 56 -16.47 3.65 38.12
C LEU A 56 -17.65 4.42 38.73
N ARG A 57 -18.82 3.78 38.79
CA ARG A 57 -20.04 4.37 39.37
C ARG A 57 -20.55 3.49 40.51
N SER A 58 -20.86 4.14 41.64
CA SER A 58 -21.57 3.56 42.77
C SER A 58 -22.81 4.38 43.08
N LYS A 59 -23.86 3.73 43.60
CA LYS A 59 -25.05 4.42 44.12
C LYS A 59 -24.76 5.16 45.44
N ASN A 60 -23.62 4.89 46.07
CA ASN A 60 -23.19 5.59 47.27
C ASN A 60 -22.45 6.88 46.90
N SER A 61 -22.56 7.89 47.76
CA SER A 61 -21.76 9.11 47.69
C SER A 61 -20.41 8.92 48.38
N PRO A 62 -19.30 9.45 47.85
CA PRO A 62 -19.18 10.16 46.57
C PRO A 62 -18.97 9.21 45.37
N SER A 63 -19.57 9.55 44.24
CA SER A 63 -19.34 8.95 42.92
C SER A 63 -19.55 10.01 41.83
N PRO A 64 -18.93 9.92 40.63
CA PRO A 64 -18.08 8.85 40.07
C PRO A 64 -16.56 9.13 40.04
N ALA A 65 -15.75 8.10 39.74
CA ALA A 65 -14.31 8.19 39.46
C ALA A 65 -14.00 7.81 38.00
N ASN A 66 -13.15 8.56 37.32
CA ASN A 66 -12.89 8.43 35.88
C ASN A 66 -11.39 8.22 35.60
N VAL A 67 -11.07 7.42 34.58
CA VAL A 67 -9.72 7.28 34.02
C VAL A 67 -9.81 7.13 32.51
N SER A 68 -8.85 7.72 31.79
CA SER A 68 -8.75 7.59 30.34
C SER A 68 -7.49 6.83 29.95
N VAL A 69 -7.60 5.92 29.00
CA VAL A 69 -6.48 5.19 28.41
C VAL A 69 -6.40 5.55 26.93
N THR A 70 -5.25 6.05 26.49
CA THR A 70 -5.02 6.45 25.10
C THR A 70 -4.12 5.43 24.42
N VAL A 71 -4.55 4.96 23.25
CA VAL A 71 -3.84 3.99 22.42
C VAL A 71 -3.46 4.68 21.11
N PRO A 72 -2.16 4.82 20.78
CA PRO A 72 -1.74 5.43 19.52
C PRO A 72 -2.14 4.54 18.33
N VAL A 73 -2.48 5.18 17.21
CA VAL A 73 -2.76 4.53 15.93
C VAL A 73 -1.54 4.72 15.04
N GLU A 74 -0.95 3.62 14.59
CA GLU A 74 0.17 3.65 13.65
C GLU A 74 -0.29 3.18 12.28
N VAL A 75 0.17 3.87 11.24
CA VAL A 75 -0.10 3.54 9.84
C VAL A 75 0.99 2.61 9.34
N GLN A 76 0.59 1.44 8.83
CA GLN A 76 1.51 0.47 8.23
C GLN A 76 1.20 0.30 6.74
N ALA A 77 2.17 0.66 5.91
CA ALA A 77 2.13 0.41 4.47
C ALA A 77 3.39 -0.36 4.06
N GLU A 78 3.23 -1.35 3.19
CA GLU A 78 4.34 -2.17 2.69
C GLU A 78 4.29 -2.20 1.16
N MET A 79 5.26 -1.55 0.52
CA MET A 79 5.35 -1.46 -0.94
C MET A 79 6.45 -2.38 -1.49
N GLU A 80 6.17 -3.07 -2.58
CA GLU A 80 7.13 -3.96 -3.24
C GLU A 80 7.33 -3.66 -4.73
N LEU A 81 8.41 -3.00 -5.16
CA LEU A 81 8.62 -2.73 -6.59
C LEU A 81 9.19 -3.94 -7.32
N ARG A 82 8.58 -4.30 -8.45
CA ARG A 82 9.09 -5.34 -9.35
C ARG A 82 9.24 -4.81 -10.77
N GLY A 83 10.24 -5.30 -11.48
CA GLY A 83 10.49 -4.94 -12.87
C GLY A 83 11.07 -6.11 -13.65
N ASN A 84 10.92 -6.05 -14.97
CA ASN A 84 11.48 -7.04 -15.88
C ASN A 84 12.08 -6.37 -17.12
N SER A 85 13.02 -7.05 -17.77
CA SER A 85 13.66 -6.62 -19.02
C SER A 85 13.37 -7.63 -20.11
N LEU A 86 12.96 -7.15 -21.28
CA LEU A 86 12.63 -7.97 -22.44
C LEU A 86 13.50 -7.52 -23.63
N PRO A 87 14.42 -8.37 -24.12
CA PRO A 87 14.78 -9.67 -23.58
C PRO A 87 15.59 -9.57 -22.26
N ALA A 88 15.59 -10.64 -21.46
CA ALA A 88 16.35 -10.71 -20.21
C ALA A 88 17.87 -10.85 -20.45
N THR A 89 18.27 -11.33 -21.61
CA THR A 89 19.68 -11.43 -22.02
C THR A 89 19.76 -11.27 -23.53
N THR A 90 20.81 -10.56 -23.96
CA THR A 90 21.03 -10.24 -25.37
C THR A 90 22.44 -10.65 -25.76
N VAL A 91 22.59 -11.34 -26.89
CA VAL A 91 23.89 -11.63 -27.50
C VAL A 91 24.18 -10.54 -28.53
N LEU A 92 25.30 -9.84 -28.36
CA LEU A 92 25.73 -8.82 -29.30
C LEU A 92 26.51 -9.46 -30.47
N PRO A 93 26.27 -9.05 -31.72
CA PRO A 93 27.07 -9.48 -32.86
C PRO A 93 28.50 -8.93 -32.75
N ALA A 94 29.48 -9.69 -33.25
CA ALA A 94 30.90 -9.33 -33.20
C ALA A 94 31.25 -8.07 -34.02
N SER A 95 30.41 -7.72 -34.99
CA SER A 95 30.52 -6.50 -35.80
C SER A 95 29.14 -5.89 -36.00
N TRP A 96 28.90 -4.73 -35.37
CA TRP A 96 27.72 -3.90 -35.62
C TRP A 96 28.15 -2.70 -36.46
N HIS A 97 27.69 -2.61 -37.71
CA HIS A 97 27.94 -1.46 -38.55
C HIS A 97 26.68 -0.61 -38.57
N ARG A 98 26.72 0.55 -37.90
CA ARG A 98 25.63 1.51 -38.01
C ARG A 98 25.58 1.99 -39.46
N VAL A 99 24.42 1.83 -40.10
CA VAL A 99 24.20 2.38 -41.43
C VAL A 99 24.06 3.89 -41.29
N GLU A 100 25.06 4.62 -41.79
CA GLU A 100 25.10 6.09 -41.72
C GLU A 100 23.87 6.69 -42.41
N GLY A 101 23.08 7.48 -41.68
CA GLY A 101 21.84 8.09 -42.19
C GLY A 101 20.61 7.17 -42.21
N SER A 102 20.70 5.92 -41.72
CA SER A 102 19.51 5.09 -41.56
C SER A 102 18.62 5.59 -40.42
N ARG A 103 17.32 5.59 -40.71
CA ARG A 103 16.22 5.98 -39.83
C ARG A 103 15.47 4.74 -39.30
N GLN A 104 15.97 3.53 -39.56
CA GLN A 104 15.34 2.30 -39.12
C GLN A 104 15.77 1.97 -37.68
N LEU A 105 14.79 1.64 -36.84
CA LEU A 105 15.01 1.29 -35.42
C LEU A 105 15.91 0.06 -35.26
N GLU A 106 15.79 -0.91 -36.17
CA GLU A 106 16.64 -2.10 -36.24
C GLU A 106 18.13 -1.81 -36.46
N ASP A 107 18.48 -0.67 -37.07
CA ASP A 107 19.88 -0.31 -37.34
C ASP A 107 20.56 0.34 -36.12
N LEU A 108 19.78 0.82 -35.14
CA LEU A 108 20.28 1.45 -33.91
C LEU A 108 20.79 0.44 -32.89
N GLY A 109 20.28 -0.79 -32.92
CA GLY A 109 20.57 -1.77 -31.88
C GLY A 109 19.50 -2.82 -31.69
N ILE A 110 19.69 -3.64 -30.66
CA ILE A 110 18.67 -4.58 -30.19
C ILE A 110 17.69 -3.80 -29.31
N ARG A 111 16.39 -3.88 -29.65
CA ARG A 111 15.34 -3.30 -28.82
C ARG A 111 15.30 -4.01 -27.47
N VAL A 112 15.43 -3.23 -26.39
CA VAL A 112 15.26 -3.69 -25.01
C VAL A 112 14.11 -2.90 -24.39
N GLU A 113 13.18 -3.61 -23.79
CA GLU A 113 12.00 -3.04 -23.15
C GLU A 113 12.05 -3.35 -21.65
N HIS A 114 12.05 -2.30 -20.84
CA HIS A 114 12.00 -2.43 -19.39
C HIS A 114 10.58 -2.12 -18.91
N ILE A 115 9.96 -3.07 -18.23
CA ILE A 115 8.59 -2.96 -17.74
C ILE A 115 8.64 -2.91 -16.22
N TYR A 116 8.06 -1.86 -15.64
CA TYR A 116 7.90 -1.65 -14.21
C TYR A 116 6.42 -1.37 -13.93
N GLN A 117 5.80 -2.07 -12.99
CA GLN A 117 4.39 -1.87 -12.65
C GLN A 117 4.24 -1.29 -11.24
N VAL A 118 3.25 -0.40 -11.08
CA VAL A 118 2.90 0.31 -9.85
C VAL A 118 1.39 0.17 -9.62
N ASP A 119 0.90 -0.87 -8.93
CA ASP A 119 -0.53 -0.99 -8.61
C ASP A 119 -0.84 -0.39 -7.23
N CYS A 120 -1.74 0.59 -7.21
CA CYS A 120 -2.40 1.08 -5.99
C CYS A 120 -3.90 0.88 -6.17
N GLU A 121 -4.46 -0.17 -5.58
CA GLU A 121 -5.89 -0.45 -5.66
C GLU A 121 -6.61 0.17 -4.45
N PRO A 122 -7.54 1.13 -4.63
CA PRO A 122 -8.55 1.43 -3.64
C PRO A 122 -9.67 0.40 -3.78
N THR A 123 -9.93 -0.38 -2.73
CA THR A 123 -11.07 -1.30 -2.73
C THR A 123 -12.39 -0.55 -2.94
N ALA A 124 -13.01 -0.70 -4.11
CA ALA A 124 -14.47 -0.86 -4.29
C ALA A 124 -14.84 -1.10 -5.78
N ALA A 125 -15.50 -2.24 -6.01
CA ALA A 125 -16.34 -2.57 -7.17
C ALA A 125 -15.68 -2.82 -8.54
N GLY A 126 -15.33 -4.10 -8.77
CA GLY A 126 -15.74 -4.86 -9.95
C GLY A 126 -15.47 -4.29 -11.35
N CYS A 127 -14.30 -4.61 -11.91
CA CYS A 127 -14.09 -4.56 -13.36
C CYS A 127 -14.67 -5.83 -14.01
N SER A 128 -15.95 -5.80 -14.38
CA SER A 128 -16.48 -6.66 -15.44
C SER A 128 -16.27 -5.98 -16.79
N SER A 129 -15.41 -6.53 -17.65
CA SER A 129 -15.71 -6.78 -19.08
C SER A 129 -14.49 -7.27 -19.87
N LEU A 130 -14.62 -8.51 -20.36
CA LEU A 130 -14.21 -9.04 -21.67
C LEU A 130 -12.81 -8.69 -22.21
N VAL A 131 -11.87 -9.65 -22.10
CA VAL A 131 -10.80 -9.79 -23.11
C VAL A 131 -10.64 -11.27 -23.49
N SER A 132 -10.66 -11.50 -24.80
CA SER A 132 -10.71 -12.76 -25.55
C SER A 132 -9.60 -13.80 -25.25
N PRO A 133 -9.81 -15.10 -25.56
CA PRO A 133 -9.05 -16.20 -24.96
C PRO A 133 -7.77 -16.64 -25.71
N LEU A 134 -7.16 -15.81 -26.58
CA LEU A 134 -6.07 -16.30 -27.46
C LEU A 134 -4.65 -15.84 -27.16
N TRP A 135 -4.39 -15.09 -26.10
CA TRP A 135 -3.01 -14.68 -25.73
C TRP A 135 -2.67 -15.09 -24.30
N CYS A 136 -2.92 -16.35 -23.97
CA CYS A 136 -2.58 -16.98 -22.69
C CYS A 136 -1.20 -17.67 -22.73
N HIS A 137 -0.18 -17.01 -23.31
CA HIS A 137 1.22 -17.40 -23.11
C HIS A 137 1.93 -16.35 -22.26
N LEU A 138 1.76 -16.55 -20.94
CA LEU A 138 2.75 -16.31 -19.90
C LEU A 138 3.44 -14.92 -19.91
N PHE A 139 2.67 -13.87 -19.60
CA PHE A 139 3.24 -12.69 -18.95
C PHE A 139 2.97 -12.81 -17.45
N VAL A 140 3.99 -13.22 -16.70
CA VAL A 140 4.01 -12.94 -15.25
C VAL A 140 4.29 -11.45 -15.15
N LEU A 141 3.26 -10.63 -15.09
CA LEU A 141 3.43 -9.18 -14.93
C LEU A 141 3.97 -8.90 -13.52
N PRO A 142 5.16 -8.26 -13.39
CA PRO A 142 5.73 -7.90 -12.10
C PRO A 142 4.95 -6.75 -11.49
N GLN A 143 4.37 -6.94 -10.31
CA GLN A 143 3.44 -6.01 -9.67
C GLN A 143 4.05 -5.22 -8.51
N LEU A 144 3.74 -3.93 -8.39
CA LEU A 144 3.84 -3.22 -7.10
C LEU A 144 2.56 -3.44 -6.34
N HIS A 145 2.66 -3.95 -5.13
CA HIS A 145 1.50 -4.12 -4.29
C HIS A 145 1.74 -3.42 -2.96
N ASN A 146 0.78 -2.62 -2.53
CA ASN A 146 0.71 -2.23 -1.14
C ASN A 146 0.13 -3.39 -0.33
N LYS A 147 1.00 -4.21 0.26
CA LYS A 147 0.62 -5.32 1.16
C LYS A 147 0.16 -4.84 2.54
N GLY A 148 0.36 -3.56 2.83
CA GLY A 148 -0.03 -2.98 4.10
C GLY A 148 -1.54 -2.70 4.16
N PRO A 149 -2.12 -2.69 5.37
CA PRO A 149 -3.54 -2.40 5.57
C PRO A 149 -3.93 -0.97 5.22
N SER A 150 -2.97 -0.05 5.06
CA SER A 150 -3.24 1.38 4.90
C SER A 150 -2.90 1.91 3.50
N THR A 151 -3.77 2.77 2.95
CA THR A 151 -3.54 3.46 1.67
C THR A 151 -2.34 4.40 1.73
N VAL A 152 -1.59 4.52 0.62
CA VAL A 152 -0.49 5.50 0.50
C VAL A 152 -0.74 6.49 -0.64
N SER A 153 -0.42 7.75 -0.39
CA SER A 153 -0.54 8.85 -1.34
C SER A 153 0.83 9.46 -1.66
N GLY A 154 0.96 10.14 -2.80
CA GLY A 154 2.18 10.86 -3.18
C GLY A 154 3.37 9.97 -3.54
N VAL A 155 3.14 8.72 -3.97
CA VAL A 155 4.20 7.79 -4.36
C VAL A 155 4.93 8.30 -5.61
N THR A 156 6.25 8.41 -5.54
CA THR A 156 7.10 8.82 -6.66
C THR A 156 8.06 7.71 -7.04
N LEU A 157 7.97 7.21 -8.27
CA LEU A 157 8.93 6.25 -8.83
C LEU A 157 10.06 6.99 -9.54
N ARG A 158 11.32 6.67 -9.18
CA ARG A 158 12.51 7.21 -9.85
C ARG A 158 13.27 6.12 -10.56
N LEU A 159 13.30 6.17 -11.89
CA LEU A 159 14.07 5.27 -12.75
C LEU A 159 15.35 5.96 -13.24
N ALA A 160 16.50 5.34 -12.99
CA ALA A 160 17.78 5.79 -13.53
C ALA A 160 18.16 4.90 -14.72
N VAL A 161 18.24 5.47 -15.91
CA VAL A 161 18.60 4.75 -17.14
C VAL A 161 20.02 5.13 -17.55
N PRO A 162 20.97 4.18 -17.63
CA PRO A 162 22.34 4.47 -18.06
C PRO A 162 22.38 4.66 -19.58
N SER A 163 22.38 5.91 -20.04
CA SER A 163 22.42 6.24 -21.48
C SER A 163 23.83 6.26 -22.07
N GLN A 164 24.88 6.45 -21.25
CA GLN A 164 26.25 6.61 -21.71
C GLN A 164 27.23 5.78 -20.87
N LEU A 165 28.22 5.19 -21.53
CA LEU A 165 29.33 4.48 -20.90
C LEU A 165 30.64 4.82 -21.63
N GLY A 166 31.62 5.39 -20.92
CA GLY A 166 32.93 5.72 -21.50
C GLY A 166 32.90 6.76 -22.63
N GLY A 167 31.90 7.65 -22.64
CA GLY A 167 31.70 8.63 -23.72
C GLY A 167 30.98 8.10 -24.96
N HIS A 168 30.57 6.83 -24.95
CA HIS A 168 29.76 6.21 -25.99
C HIS A 168 28.30 6.05 -25.53
N THR A 169 27.36 6.24 -26.46
CA THR A 169 25.94 5.99 -26.20
C THR A 169 25.68 4.50 -26.07
N LEU A 170 25.08 4.09 -24.96
CA LEU A 170 24.75 2.69 -24.65
C LEU A 170 23.28 2.37 -24.94
N LEU A 171 22.36 3.25 -24.50
CA LEU A 171 20.92 3.05 -24.62
C LEU A 171 20.26 4.31 -25.17
N TYR A 172 19.44 4.11 -26.20
CA TYR A 172 18.57 5.13 -26.78
C TYR A 172 17.15 4.96 -26.23
N LEU A 173 16.63 6.02 -25.60
CA LEU A 173 15.26 6.04 -25.08
C LEU A 173 14.32 6.42 -26.22
N LEU A 174 13.51 5.46 -26.68
CA LEU A 174 12.64 5.64 -27.85
C LEU A 174 11.23 6.08 -27.45
N ALA A 175 10.65 5.44 -26.43
CA ALA A 175 9.30 5.71 -25.98
C ALA A 175 9.19 5.47 -24.47
N LEU A 176 8.28 6.21 -23.84
CA LEU A 176 7.85 6.01 -22.46
C LEU A 176 6.32 5.98 -22.46
N SER A 177 5.75 4.90 -21.93
CA SER A 177 4.30 4.73 -21.82
C SER A 177 3.93 4.42 -20.37
N THR A 178 2.75 4.89 -19.98
CA THR A 178 2.21 4.75 -18.62
C THR A 178 0.79 4.24 -18.68
N GLU A 179 0.42 3.37 -17.74
CA GLU A 179 -0.94 2.85 -17.56
C GLU A 179 -1.42 3.13 -16.12
N GLY A 180 -2.73 3.13 -15.85
CA GLY A 180 -3.25 3.22 -14.48
C GLY A 180 -3.23 4.63 -13.84
N GLY A 181 -3.28 5.70 -14.63
CA GLY A 181 -3.42 7.08 -14.10
C GLY A 181 -2.13 7.69 -13.53
N MET A 182 -0.99 7.02 -13.68
CA MET A 182 0.32 7.59 -13.35
C MET A 182 0.73 8.68 -14.36
N SER A 183 1.37 9.74 -13.86
CA SER A 183 1.92 10.82 -14.69
C SER A 183 3.44 10.74 -14.69
N CYS A 184 4.05 10.69 -15.88
CA CYS A 184 5.50 10.68 -16.04
C CYS A 184 6.01 11.96 -16.70
N THR A 185 7.19 12.40 -16.27
CA THR A 185 7.94 13.46 -16.94
C THR A 185 8.88 12.85 -17.97
N ASN A 186 8.88 13.35 -19.20
CA ASN A 186 9.77 12.85 -20.26
C ASN A 186 11.24 13.14 -19.90
N PRO A 187 12.14 12.15 -20.05
CA PRO A 187 13.56 12.38 -19.83
C PRO A 187 14.14 13.29 -20.93
N PRO A 188 15.22 14.04 -20.64
CA PRO A 188 15.78 15.04 -21.56
C PRO A 188 16.34 14.47 -22.88
N ASN A 189 16.57 13.16 -22.96
CA ASN A 189 17.12 12.46 -24.13
C ASN A 189 16.12 11.49 -24.78
N LEU A 190 14.81 11.71 -24.58
CA LEU A 190 13.78 10.90 -25.22
C LEU A 190 13.72 11.25 -26.71
N ASN A 191 13.89 10.25 -27.57
CA ASN A 191 13.78 10.38 -29.02
C ASN A 191 14.66 11.49 -29.64
N THR A 192 15.84 11.76 -29.07
CA THR A 192 16.75 12.81 -29.55
C THR A 192 17.45 12.48 -30.87
N GLU A 193 17.38 11.23 -31.32
CA GLU A 193 17.74 10.84 -32.68
C GLU A 193 16.42 10.80 -33.46
N GLU A 194 15.99 11.95 -34.01
CA GLU A 194 14.84 12.00 -34.92
C GLU A 194 15.11 11.07 -36.12
N VAL A 195 14.51 9.88 -36.08
CA VAL A 195 14.20 9.03 -37.23
C VAL A 195 13.30 9.79 -38.19
#